data_AF-A0A939UE90-F1
#
_entry.id   AF-A0A939UE90-F1
#
_cell.length_a   1.000
_cell.length_b   1.000
_cell.length_c   1.000
_cell.angle_alpha   90.00
_cell.angle_beta   90.00
_cell.angle_gamma   90.00
#
_symmetry.space_group_name_H-M   'P 1'
#
loop_
_entity.id
_entity.type
_entity.pdbx_description
1 polymer ?
#
loop_
_entity_poly.entity_id
_entity_poly.type
_entity_poly.pdbx_seq_one_letter_code
_entity_poly.pdbx_strand_id
1 'polypeptide(L)'
;KASLAKAEEENGAPCAAIELPDGRIVTGRTGKMMGACAGALMNALKEMANIPADLDLIAPVVIQPIQQLKTHNMGSKNPRLHPNELLVALAICAATNPLAKHALSQLDNLKGCEAHSTVIVTAADELTFKRLGLHLTQEPKYQTERLYHR
;
A
#
# COMPACT_ATOMS: atom_id res chain seq x y z
N LYS A 1 -3.20 -3.34 -18.20
CA LYS A 1 -3.05 -3.41 -16.72
C LYS A 1 -2.49 -2.07 -16.24
N ALA A 2 -3.27 -1.24 -15.56
CA ALA A 2 -2.89 0.13 -15.18
C ALA A 2 -1.59 0.20 -14.35
N SER A 3 -1.33 -0.82 -13.52
CA SER A 3 -0.09 -0.97 -12.76
C SER A 3 1.16 -1.08 -13.65
N LEU A 4 1.07 -1.74 -14.82
CA LEU A 4 2.19 -1.88 -15.76
C LEU A 4 2.48 -0.55 -16.46
N ALA A 5 1.45 0.14 -16.92
CA ALA A 5 1.60 1.49 -17.48
C ALA A 5 2.22 2.44 -16.45
N LYS A 6 1.77 2.36 -15.18
CA LYS A 6 2.37 3.13 -14.09
C LYS A 6 3.83 2.76 -13.85
N ALA A 7 4.20 1.48 -13.94
CA ALA A 7 5.58 1.07 -13.80
C ALA A 7 6.46 1.60 -14.95
N GLU A 8 5.96 1.67 -16.19
CA GLU A 8 6.67 2.28 -17.31
C GLU A 8 6.96 3.77 -17.07
N GLU A 9 5.97 4.52 -16.56
CA GLU A 9 6.14 5.92 -16.15
C GLU A 9 7.15 6.10 -15.00
N GLU A 10 7.26 5.10 -14.12
CA GLU A 10 8.10 5.12 -12.92
C GLU A 10 9.44 4.38 -13.13
N ASN A 11 9.92 4.32 -14.38
CA ASN A 11 11.20 3.72 -14.77
C ASN A 11 11.37 2.26 -14.32
N GLY A 12 10.30 1.48 -14.42
CA GLY A 12 10.27 0.08 -14.01
C GLY A 12 10.17 -0.15 -12.50
N ALA A 13 9.97 0.90 -11.69
CA ALA A 13 9.77 0.73 -10.25
C ALA A 13 8.50 -0.12 -9.98
N PRO A 14 8.50 -0.97 -8.94
CA PRO A 14 7.33 -1.76 -8.60
C PRO A 14 6.13 -0.85 -8.33
N CYS A 15 5.01 -1.21 -8.94
CA CYS A 15 3.74 -0.51 -8.86
C CYS A 15 2.60 -1.49 -8.58
N ALA A 16 1.52 -0.98 -8.01
CA ALA A 16 0.29 -1.73 -7.79
C ALA A 16 -0.90 -0.89 -8.25
N ALA A 17 -2.00 -1.56 -8.61
CA ALA A 17 -3.27 -0.91 -8.93
C ALA A 17 -4.41 -1.63 -8.20
N ILE A 18 -5.44 -0.88 -7.85
CA ILE A 18 -6.70 -1.38 -7.29
C ILE A 18 -7.83 -0.79 -8.12
N GLU A 19 -8.75 -1.64 -8.57
CA GLU A 19 -10.01 -1.24 -9.18
C GLU A 19 -11.05 -1.11 -8.07
N LEU A 20 -11.61 0.10 -7.93
CA LEU A 20 -12.61 0.44 -6.93
C LEU A 20 -14.00 -0.09 -7.36
N PRO A 21 -14.99 -0.13 -6.44
CA PRO A 21 -16.32 -0.67 -6.75
C PRO A 21 -17.06 0.05 -7.89
N ASP A 22 -16.69 1.29 -8.18
CA ASP A 22 -17.25 2.10 -9.26
C ASP A 22 -16.46 2.01 -10.58
N GLY A 23 -15.48 1.11 -10.65
CA GLY A 23 -14.62 0.89 -11.81
C GLY A 23 -13.47 1.88 -11.96
N ARG A 24 -13.34 2.88 -11.06
CA ARG A 24 -12.16 3.75 -11.06
C ARG A 24 -10.92 2.95 -10.68
N ILE A 25 -9.82 3.21 -11.37
CA ILE A 25 -8.54 2.57 -11.08
C ILE A 25 -7.63 3.54 -10.33
N VAL A 26 -7.22 3.13 -9.14
CA VAL A 26 -6.19 3.83 -8.37
C VAL A 26 -4.87 3.08 -8.47
N THR A 27 -3.77 3.83 -8.51
CA THR A 27 -2.42 3.26 -8.60
C THR A 27 -1.57 3.67 -7.41
N GLY A 28 -0.59 2.83 -7.08
CA GLY A 28 0.44 3.09 -6.09
C GLY A 28 1.80 2.74 -6.64
N ARG A 29 2.80 3.55 -6.32
CA ARG A 29 4.20 3.33 -6.69
C ARG A 29 5.05 3.09 -5.46
N THR A 30 6.19 2.43 -5.66
CA THR A 30 7.22 2.35 -4.61
C THR A 30 7.79 3.73 -4.32
N GLY A 31 7.57 4.24 -3.11
CA GLY A 31 8.08 5.53 -2.66
C GLY A 31 9.19 5.43 -1.62
N LYS A 32 9.52 6.58 -1.02
CA LYS A 32 10.42 6.65 0.15
C LYS A 32 9.77 6.11 1.41
N MET A 33 8.48 6.41 1.60
CA MET A 33 7.74 6.08 2.84
C MET A 33 7.11 4.68 2.81
N MET A 34 6.58 4.26 1.66
CA MET A 34 5.79 3.04 1.56
C MET A 34 6.03 2.29 0.26
N GLY A 35 5.79 0.97 0.30
CA GLY A 35 5.84 0.11 -0.89
C GLY A 35 4.65 0.32 -1.82
N ALA A 36 4.71 -0.25 -3.01
CA ALA A 36 3.67 -0.08 -4.04
C ALA A 36 2.26 -0.48 -3.57
N CYS A 37 2.12 -1.66 -2.95
CA CYS A 37 0.84 -2.15 -2.44
C CYS A 37 0.28 -1.26 -1.33
N ALA A 38 1.14 -0.79 -0.41
CA ALA A 38 0.75 0.15 0.62
C ALA A 38 0.31 1.50 0.02
N GLY A 39 1.05 2.00 -0.97
CA GLY A 39 0.68 3.23 -1.70
C GLY A 39 -0.67 3.10 -2.41
N ALA A 40 -0.92 1.99 -3.09
CA ALA A 40 -2.18 1.75 -3.79
C ALA A 40 -3.34 1.65 -2.79
N LEU A 41 -3.14 0.97 -1.66
CA LEU A 41 -4.13 0.86 -0.59
C LEU A 41 -4.46 2.23 0.02
N MET A 42 -3.45 3.05 0.35
CA MET A 42 -3.67 4.41 0.85
C MET A 42 -4.47 5.24 -0.16
N ASN A 43 -4.10 5.19 -1.44
CA ASN A 43 -4.79 5.95 -2.49
C ASN A 43 -6.24 5.47 -2.67
N ALA A 44 -6.50 4.15 -2.59
CA ALA A 44 -7.86 3.61 -2.63
C ALA A 44 -8.72 4.14 -1.48
N LEU A 45 -8.19 4.10 -0.25
CA LEU A 45 -8.91 4.60 0.93
C LEU A 45 -9.19 6.10 0.84
N LYS A 46 -8.22 6.87 0.33
CA LYS A 46 -8.40 8.31 0.10
C LYS A 46 -9.47 8.59 -0.95
N GLU A 47 -9.41 7.90 -2.08
CA GLU A 47 -10.37 8.07 -3.18
C GLU A 47 -11.81 7.74 -2.74
N MET A 48 -12.01 6.61 -2.06
CA MET A 48 -13.33 6.22 -1.53
C MET A 48 -13.84 7.19 -0.45
N ALA A 49 -12.94 7.79 0.32
CA ALA A 49 -13.27 8.80 1.32
C ALA A 49 -13.39 10.23 0.74
N ASN A 50 -13.23 10.41 -0.57
CA ASN A 50 -13.15 11.71 -1.24
C ASN A 50 -12.10 12.65 -0.62
N ILE A 51 -10.94 12.11 -0.24
CA ILE A 51 -9.81 12.84 0.33
C ILE A 51 -8.79 13.14 -0.78
N PRO A 52 -8.38 14.40 -0.98
CA PRO A 52 -7.37 14.79 -1.96
C PRO A 52 -6.06 13.99 -1.85
N ALA A 53 -5.52 13.56 -2.99
CA ALA A 53 -4.35 12.68 -3.10
C ALA A 53 -3.06 13.25 -2.49
N ASP A 54 -2.95 14.56 -2.35
CA ASP A 54 -1.82 15.31 -1.77
C ASP A 54 -1.88 15.45 -0.25
N LEU A 55 -3.02 15.18 0.40
CA LEU A 55 -3.12 15.25 1.86
C LEU A 55 -2.47 14.05 2.56
N ASP A 56 -1.50 14.32 3.43
CA ASP A 56 -0.86 13.29 4.24
C ASP A 56 -1.79 12.85 5.39
N LEU A 57 -2.19 11.58 5.38
CA LEU A 57 -3.03 10.99 6.43
C LEU A 57 -2.25 10.37 7.58
N ILE A 58 -0.96 10.08 7.36
CA ILE A 58 -0.09 9.56 8.41
C ILE A 58 0.97 10.60 8.74
N ALA A 59 0.98 11.03 10.00
CA ALA A 59 1.93 12.01 10.48
C ALA A 59 3.37 11.45 10.47
N PRO A 60 4.40 12.25 10.15
CA PRO A 60 5.80 11.83 10.20
C PRO A 60 6.22 11.23 11.54
N VAL A 61 5.69 11.75 12.65
CA VAL A 61 5.93 11.24 14.03
C VAL A 61 5.44 9.80 14.23
N VAL A 62 4.52 9.32 13.40
CA VAL A 62 4.05 7.91 13.43
C VAL A 62 4.87 7.05 12.46
N ILE A 63 5.18 7.55 11.26
CA ILE A 63 5.94 6.79 10.25
C ILE A 63 7.38 6.55 10.71
N GLN A 64 8.08 7.60 11.12
CA GLN A 64 9.53 7.55 11.35
C GLN A 64 9.94 6.50 12.38
N PRO A 65 9.27 6.37 13.54
CA PRO A 65 9.61 5.31 14.51
C PRO A 65 9.47 3.90 13.93
N ILE A 66 8.43 3.65 13.11
CA ILE A 66 8.23 2.34 12.47
C ILE A 66 9.39 2.04 11.50
N GLN A 67 9.77 3.01 10.67
CA GLN A 67 10.88 2.84 9.73
C GLN A 67 12.22 2.62 10.46
N GLN A 68 12.46 3.38 11.53
CA GLN A 68 13.66 3.26 12.36
C GLN A 68 13.74 1.89 13.04
N LEU A 69 12.63 1.41 13.61
CA LEU A 69 12.55 0.09 14.21
C LEU A 69 12.96 -1.00 13.21
N LYS A 70 12.43 -0.93 11.97
CA LYS A 70 12.74 -1.89 10.92
C LYS A 70 14.22 -1.92 10.58
N THR A 71 14.84 -0.76 10.36
CA THR A 71 16.22 -0.69 9.87
C THR A 71 17.25 -0.82 10.97
N HIS A 72 17.05 -0.19 12.13
CA HIS A 72 18.06 -0.14 13.20
C HIS A 72 17.96 -1.32 14.15
N ASN A 73 16.74 -1.75 14.51
CA ASN A 73 16.54 -2.76 15.53
C ASN A 73 16.27 -4.15 14.94
N MET A 74 15.52 -4.22 13.83
CA MET A 74 15.13 -5.50 13.21
C MET A 74 16.02 -5.91 12.02
N GLY A 75 17.00 -5.09 11.65
CA GLY A 75 17.96 -5.40 10.59
C GLY A 75 17.37 -5.47 9.17
N SER A 76 16.15 -4.97 8.96
CA SER A 76 15.55 -4.88 7.62
C SER A 76 16.31 -3.86 6.78
N LYS A 77 16.62 -4.22 5.53
CA LYS A 77 17.19 -3.28 4.55
C LYS A 77 16.13 -2.37 3.93
N ASN A 78 14.84 -2.69 4.09
CA ASN A 78 13.73 -1.96 3.50
C ASN A 78 13.02 -1.13 4.58
N PRO A 79 13.17 0.22 4.58
CA PRO A 79 12.50 1.10 5.53
C PRO A 79 11.03 1.35 5.18
N ARG A 80 10.57 0.93 3.98
CA ARG A 80 9.23 1.27 3.49
C ARG A 80 8.16 0.54 4.29
N LEU A 81 7.05 1.21 4.52
CA LEU A 81 5.85 0.63 5.11
C LEU A 81 5.24 -0.41 4.16
N HIS A 82 4.93 -1.58 4.72
CA HIS A 82 4.05 -2.59 4.12
C HIS A 82 2.58 -2.28 4.42
N PRO A 83 1.61 -2.89 3.70
CA PRO A 83 0.18 -2.64 3.89
C PRO A 83 -0.30 -2.83 5.34
N ASN A 84 0.22 -3.83 6.07
CA ASN A 84 -0.14 -4.03 7.48
C ASN A 84 0.35 -2.88 8.37
N GLU A 85 1.60 -2.44 8.21
CA GLU A 85 2.20 -1.35 8.98
C GLU A 85 1.50 -0.02 8.64
N LEU A 86 1.13 0.18 7.38
CA LEU A 86 0.31 1.29 6.91
C LEU A 86 -1.04 1.34 7.65
N LEU A 87 -1.76 0.21 7.75
CA LEU A 87 -3.05 0.16 8.44
C LEU A 87 -2.91 0.47 9.93
N VAL A 88 -1.88 -0.07 10.58
CA VAL A 88 -1.59 0.24 11.99
C VAL A 88 -1.29 1.74 12.17
N ALA A 89 -0.43 2.31 11.33
CA ALA A 89 -0.09 3.73 11.38
C ALA A 89 -1.32 4.62 11.13
N LEU A 90 -2.15 4.26 10.15
CA LEU A 90 -3.39 4.97 9.85
C LEU A 90 -4.37 4.90 11.03
N ALA A 91 -4.50 3.74 11.69
CA ALA A 91 -5.34 3.57 12.87
C ALA A 91 -4.88 4.43 14.06
N ILE A 92 -3.56 4.58 14.27
CA ILE A 92 -3.01 5.50 15.28
C ILE A 92 -3.39 6.94 14.93
N CYS A 93 -3.21 7.35 13.67
CA CYS A 93 -3.56 8.71 13.24
C CYS A 93 -5.07 8.98 13.30
N ALA A 94 -5.92 7.98 13.10
CA ALA A 94 -7.37 8.10 13.21
C ALA A 94 -7.86 8.52 14.61
N ALA A 95 -7.04 8.37 15.66
CA ALA A 95 -7.37 8.84 17.00
C ALA A 95 -7.44 10.38 17.10
N THR A 96 -6.67 11.10 16.28
CA THR A 96 -6.55 12.57 16.35
C THR A 96 -6.79 13.28 15.02
N ASN A 97 -6.83 12.54 13.90
CA ASN A 97 -7.08 13.07 12.57
C ASN A 97 -8.42 12.54 12.01
N PRO A 98 -9.45 13.38 11.85
CA PRO A 98 -10.75 12.95 11.33
C PRO A 98 -10.69 12.45 9.88
N LEU A 99 -9.76 12.95 9.06
CA LEU A 99 -9.58 12.46 7.68
C LEU A 99 -8.98 11.05 7.67
N ALA A 100 -8.01 10.77 8.56
CA ALA A 100 -7.46 9.42 8.72
C ALA A 100 -8.54 8.43 9.21
N LYS A 101 -9.40 8.87 10.14
CA LYS A 101 -10.54 8.09 10.61
C LYS A 101 -11.54 7.80 9.49
N HIS A 102 -11.83 8.80 8.65
CA HIS A 102 -12.73 8.64 7.51
C HIS A 102 -12.14 7.72 6.43
N ALA A 103 -10.83 7.79 6.16
CA ALA A 103 -10.16 6.83 5.28
C ALA A 103 -10.24 5.41 5.83
N LEU A 104 -10.00 5.22 7.15
CA LEU A 104 -10.06 3.92 7.79
C LEU A 104 -11.47 3.30 7.75
N SER A 105 -12.54 4.12 7.79
CA SER A 105 -13.91 3.61 7.67
C SER A 105 -14.25 3.06 6.27
N GLN A 106 -13.41 3.30 5.26
CA GLN A 106 -13.61 2.77 3.90
C GLN A 106 -13.08 1.34 3.71
N LEU A 107 -12.45 0.73 4.72
CA LEU A 107 -11.85 -0.60 4.58
C LEU A 107 -12.85 -1.68 4.14
N ASP A 108 -14.09 -1.62 4.60
CA ASP A 108 -15.13 -2.58 4.21
C ASP A 108 -15.51 -2.47 2.73
N ASN A 109 -15.32 -1.30 2.12
CA ASN A 109 -15.62 -1.06 0.70
C ASN A 109 -14.55 -1.65 -0.24
N LEU A 110 -13.43 -2.15 0.29
CA LEU A 110 -12.40 -2.86 -0.48
C LEU A 110 -12.80 -4.31 -0.80
N LYS A 111 -13.82 -4.85 -0.13
CA LYS A 111 -14.22 -6.26 -0.32
C LYS A 111 -14.71 -6.47 -1.75
N GLY A 112 -14.15 -7.48 -2.41
CA GLY A 112 -14.46 -7.81 -3.80
C GLY A 112 -13.77 -6.91 -4.83
N CYS A 113 -12.94 -5.94 -4.41
CA CYS A 113 -12.14 -5.16 -5.34
C CYS A 113 -10.98 -6.00 -5.90
N GLU A 114 -10.64 -5.73 -7.16
CA GLU A 114 -9.53 -6.39 -7.85
C GLU A 114 -8.24 -5.56 -7.67
N ALA A 115 -7.13 -6.24 -7.40
CA ALA A 115 -5.83 -5.63 -7.25
C ALA A 115 -4.79 -6.34 -8.12
N HIS A 116 -3.82 -5.58 -8.64
CA HIS A 116 -2.72 -6.12 -9.42
C HIS A 116 -1.39 -5.49 -9.02
N SER A 117 -0.36 -6.33 -8.82
CA SER A 117 1.02 -5.92 -8.56
C SER A 117 1.95 -6.25 -9.73
N THR A 118 2.85 -5.34 -10.09
CA THR A 118 3.86 -5.59 -11.14
C THR A 118 5.00 -6.51 -10.72
N VAL A 119 5.00 -6.95 -9.46
CA VAL A 119 5.97 -7.89 -8.90
C VAL A 119 5.28 -8.89 -7.98
N ILE A 120 5.96 -10.02 -7.72
CA ILE A 120 5.58 -10.99 -6.69
C ILE A 120 5.69 -10.32 -5.32
N VAL A 121 4.57 -10.20 -4.62
CA VAL A 121 4.51 -9.56 -3.29
C VAL A 121 4.95 -10.54 -2.20
N THR A 122 5.18 -10.03 -0.99
CA THR A 122 5.49 -10.89 0.15
C THR A 122 4.24 -11.62 0.65
N ALA A 123 4.41 -12.77 1.28
CA ALA A 123 3.28 -13.52 1.86
C ALA A 123 2.48 -12.70 2.90
N ALA A 124 3.15 -11.79 3.61
CA ALA A 124 2.49 -10.90 4.57
C ALA A 124 1.58 -9.85 3.88
N ASP A 125 2.03 -9.30 2.75
CA ASP A 125 1.26 -8.32 1.97
C ASP A 125 0.05 -9.00 1.32
N GLU A 126 0.25 -10.19 0.75
CA GLU A 126 -0.82 -11.02 0.18
C GLU A 126 -1.87 -11.37 1.24
N LEU A 127 -1.44 -11.82 2.42
CA LEU A 127 -2.35 -12.12 3.54
C LEU A 127 -3.14 -10.88 3.97
N THR A 128 -2.52 -9.71 3.97
CA THR A 128 -3.19 -8.45 4.31
C THR A 128 -4.28 -8.14 3.30
N PHE A 129 -3.98 -8.20 2.00
CA PHE A 129 -4.96 -7.97 0.94
C PHE A 129 -6.12 -8.97 1.02
N LYS A 130 -5.81 -10.25 1.21
CA LYS A 130 -6.82 -11.30 1.40
C LYS A 130 -7.73 -11.04 2.60
N ARG A 131 -7.19 -10.58 3.73
CA ARG A 131 -7.97 -10.25 4.93
C ARG A 131 -8.88 -9.04 4.73
N LEU A 132 -8.49 -8.10 3.87
CA LEU A 132 -9.32 -6.96 3.45
C LEU A 132 -10.37 -7.35 2.40
N GLY A 133 -10.36 -8.59 1.89
CA GLY A 133 -11.28 -9.06 0.87
C GLY A 133 -10.91 -8.63 -0.55
N LEU A 134 -9.67 -8.24 -0.80
CA LEU A 134 -9.15 -7.91 -2.14
C LEU A 134 -8.71 -9.16 -2.88
N HIS A 135 -8.98 -9.22 -4.19
CA HIS A 135 -8.45 -10.25 -5.06
C HIS A 135 -7.14 -9.77 -5.70
N LEU A 136 -6.01 -10.35 -5.27
CA LEU A 136 -4.70 -9.90 -5.72
C LEU A 136 -4.15 -10.81 -6.83
N THR A 137 -3.82 -10.22 -7.97
CA THR A 137 -3.02 -10.83 -9.04
C THR A 137 -1.64 -10.19 -9.13
N GLN A 138 -0.66 -10.90 -9.70
CA GLN A 138 0.74 -10.48 -9.70
C GLN A 138 1.43 -10.87 -11.00
N GLU A 139 2.39 -10.07 -11.44
CA GLU A 139 3.34 -10.51 -12.46
C GLU A 139 4.37 -11.48 -11.86
N PRO A 140 4.83 -12.50 -12.62
CA PRO A 140 5.82 -13.47 -12.15
C PRO A 140 7.24 -12.89 -12.17
N LYS A 141 7.44 -11.73 -11.52
CA LYS A 141 8.72 -11.01 -11.46
C LYS A 141 9.06 -10.70 -10.00
N TYR A 142 10.23 -11.10 -9.54
CA TYR A 142 10.70 -10.75 -8.21
C TYR A 142 11.24 -9.32 -8.19
N GLN A 143 11.03 -8.61 -7.06
CA GLN A 143 11.59 -7.27 -6.85
C GLN A 143 13.12 -7.28 -6.64
N THR A 144 13.68 -8.42 -6.25
CA THR A 144 15.12 -8.60 -6.03
C THR A 144 15.62 -9.79 -6.85
N GLU A 145 16.94 -9.89 -7.08
CA GLU A 145 17.54 -11.05 -7.74
C GLU A 145 17.42 -12.36 -6.94
N ARG A 146 16.84 -12.31 -5.73
CA ARG A 146 16.55 -13.50 -4.94
C ARG A 146 15.20 -14.06 -5.38
N LEU A 147 15.25 -15.32 -5.84
CA LEU A 147 14.09 -16.11 -6.28
C LEU A 147 13.13 -16.49 -5.13
N TYR A 148 13.40 -16.08 -3.88
CA TYR A 148 12.60 -16.45 -2.71
C TYR A 148 12.46 -15.27 -1.74
N HIS A 149 11.22 -15.03 -1.29
CA HIS A 149 10.94 -14.20 -0.12
C HIS A 149 11.11 -15.10 1.12
N ARG A 150 12.07 -14.79 2.00
CA ARG A 150 12.23 -15.41 3.32
C ARG A 150 11.79 -14.44 4.39
#